data_AF-X1BZS7-F1
#
_entry.id   AF-X1BZS7-F1
#
_cell.length_a   1.000
_cell.length_b   1.000
_cell.length_c   1.000
_cell.angle_alpha   90.00
_cell.angle_beta   90.00
_cell.angle_gamma   90.00
#
_symmetry.space_group_name_H-M   'P 1'
#
loop_
_entity.id
_entity.type
_entity.pdbx_description
1 polymer ?
#
loop_
_entity_poly.entity_id
_entity_poly.type
_entity_poly.pdbx_seq_one_letter_code
_entity_poly.pdbx_strand_id
1 'polypeptide(L)'
;MAAKEIKYDNKARTGDHNYVNKKYVTVNEDDAVNDLTKKLPYGEEIVSLIDEFNSRETLEARLSQDADQLDFILELKRQQDLGNHSAAEWLRYSVKRLTTNLAKKMASEIIVTDSSDWWFEKNEELWVNRPEKK
;
A
#
# COMPACT_ATOMS: atom_id res chain seq x y z
N MET A 1 6.33 -9.47 -3.07
CA MET A 1 5.48 -8.92 -4.15
C MET A 1 4.43 -9.94 -4.58
N ALA A 2 4.81 -11.18 -4.95
CA ALA A 2 3.87 -12.26 -5.29
C ALA A 2 2.79 -12.53 -4.22
N ALA A 3 3.16 -12.66 -2.94
CA ALA A 3 2.19 -12.90 -1.86
C ALA A 3 1.15 -11.76 -1.68
N LYS A 4 1.52 -10.52 -2.02
CA LYS A 4 0.60 -9.36 -1.97
C LYS A 4 -0.42 -9.45 -3.10
N GLU A 5 0.01 -9.70 -4.35
CA GLU A 5 -0.88 -9.90 -5.50
C GLU A 5 -1.85 -11.05 -5.26
N ILE A 6 -1.36 -12.17 -4.74
CA ILE A 6 -2.17 -13.32 -4.35
C ILE A 6 -3.20 -12.94 -3.27
N LYS A 7 -2.83 -12.10 -2.30
CA LYS A 7 -3.78 -11.57 -1.32
C LYS A 7 -4.86 -10.68 -1.96
N TYR A 8 -4.57 -9.95 -3.02
CA TYR A 8 -5.60 -9.22 -3.79
C TYR A 8 -6.55 -10.17 -4.52
N ASP A 9 -6.07 -11.31 -5.01
CA ASP A 9 -6.96 -12.32 -5.62
C ASP A 9 -7.94 -12.93 -4.61
N ASN A 10 -7.55 -13.08 -3.35
CA ASN A 10 -8.52 -13.45 -2.29
C ASN A 10 -9.59 -12.37 -2.10
N LYS A 11 -9.21 -11.08 -2.16
CA LYS A 11 -10.17 -9.97 -2.11
C LYS A 11 -11.11 -9.96 -3.31
N ALA A 12 -10.77 -10.57 -4.44
CA ALA A 12 -11.71 -10.71 -5.55
C ALA A 12 -12.93 -11.55 -5.16
N ARG A 13 -12.78 -12.50 -4.22
CA ARG A 13 -13.86 -13.36 -3.72
C ARG A 13 -14.54 -12.80 -2.47
N THR A 14 -13.79 -12.14 -1.59
CA THR A 14 -14.30 -11.67 -0.30
C THR A 14 -14.67 -10.17 -0.29
N GLY A 15 -14.14 -9.39 -1.23
CA GLY A 15 -14.24 -7.94 -1.26
C GLY A 15 -13.12 -7.26 -0.46
N ASP A 16 -12.88 -5.97 -0.75
CA ASP A 16 -11.92 -5.17 0.01
C ASP A 16 -12.53 -4.65 1.32
N HIS A 17 -12.09 -5.23 2.43
CA HIS A 17 -12.63 -4.92 3.75
C HIS A 17 -11.97 -3.69 4.34
N ASN A 18 -12.63 -2.55 4.17
CA ASN A 18 -12.21 -1.29 4.79
C ASN A 18 -12.40 -1.31 6.33
N TYR A 19 -12.04 -0.20 6.98
CA TYR A 19 -12.10 -0.07 8.43
C TYR A 19 -13.49 -0.34 9.03
N VAL A 20 -14.57 0.04 8.34
CA VAL A 20 -15.96 -0.22 8.79
C VAL A 20 -16.30 -1.69 8.63
N ASN A 21 -15.98 -2.29 7.47
CA ASN A 21 -16.25 -3.71 7.23
C ASN A 21 -15.62 -4.60 8.31
N LYS A 22 -14.39 -4.29 8.75
CA LYS A 22 -13.68 -5.02 9.81
C LYS A 22 -14.41 -5.05 11.16
N LYS A 23 -15.38 -4.15 11.39
CA LYS A 23 -16.19 -4.14 12.62
C LYS A 23 -17.39 -5.08 12.58
N TYR A 24 -17.89 -5.39 11.39
CA TYR A 24 -19.20 -6.03 11.22
C TYR A 24 -19.16 -7.28 10.34
N VAL A 25 -18.06 -7.54 9.63
CA VAL A 25 -17.91 -8.65 8.70
C VAL A 25 -16.83 -9.58 9.18
N THR A 26 -17.15 -10.87 9.29
CA THR A 26 -16.19 -11.96 9.47
C THR A 26 -15.88 -12.55 8.10
N VAL A 27 -14.59 -12.59 7.75
CA VAL A 27 -14.11 -13.07 6.44
C VAL A 27 -13.54 -14.46 6.59
N ASN A 28 -14.00 -15.39 5.74
CA ASN A 28 -13.42 -16.73 5.63
C ASN A 28 -12.26 -16.69 4.61
N GLU A 29 -11.12 -16.09 4.99
CA GLU A 29 -9.97 -15.98 4.09
C GLU A 29 -9.41 -17.36 3.69
N ASP A 30 -9.36 -18.32 4.62
CA ASP A 30 -8.84 -19.67 4.36
C ASP A 30 -9.67 -20.43 3.32
N ASP A 31 -11.00 -20.35 3.40
CA ASP A 31 -11.89 -20.96 2.40
C ASP A 31 -11.67 -20.35 1.02
N ALA A 32 -11.52 -19.01 0.94
CA ALA A 32 -11.28 -18.31 -0.30
C ALA A 32 -9.93 -18.68 -0.92
N VAL A 33 -8.88 -18.79 -0.11
CA VAL A 33 -7.55 -19.24 -0.51
C VAL A 33 -7.60 -20.67 -1.03
N ASN A 34 -8.20 -21.59 -0.28
CA ASN A 34 -8.30 -22.99 -0.66
C ASN A 34 -9.05 -23.15 -1.99
N ASP A 35 -10.15 -22.42 -2.18
CA ASP A 35 -10.88 -22.45 -3.44
C ASP A 35 -10.12 -21.83 -4.63
N LEU A 36 -9.26 -20.84 -4.36
CA LEU A 36 -8.37 -20.25 -5.36
C LEU A 36 -7.27 -21.23 -5.77
N THR A 37 -6.68 -21.94 -4.82
CA THR A 37 -5.45 -22.73 -5.04
C THR A 37 -5.68 -24.19 -5.41
N LYS A 38 -6.87 -24.78 -5.12
CA LYS A 38 -7.08 -26.24 -5.21
C LYS A 38 -6.80 -26.90 -6.58
N LYS A 39 -6.86 -26.14 -7.68
CA LYS A 39 -6.64 -26.67 -9.04
C LYS A 39 -5.31 -26.24 -9.64
N LEU A 40 -4.50 -25.49 -8.90
CA LEU A 40 -3.21 -24.99 -9.37
C LEU A 40 -2.10 -26.00 -9.04
N PRO A 41 -1.18 -26.28 -9.99
CA PRO A 41 -0.09 -27.23 -9.76
C PRO A 41 0.90 -26.77 -8.67
N TYR A 42 0.92 -25.48 -8.35
CA TYR A 42 1.72 -24.86 -7.28
C TYR A 42 0.81 -24.23 -6.20
N GLY A 43 -0.39 -24.78 -6.00
CA GLY A 43 -1.36 -24.26 -5.04
C GLY A 43 -0.83 -24.24 -3.60
N GLU A 44 -0.12 -25.29 -3.16
CA GLU A 44 0.45 -25.37 -1.81
C GLU A 44 1.53 -24.30 -1.56
N GLU A 45 2.36 -24.01 -2.56
CA GLU A 45 3.37 -22.96 -2.47
C GLU A 45 2.72 -21.58 -2.30
N ILE A 46 1.62 -21.34 -3.03
CA ILE A 46 0.82 -20.12 -2.89
C ILE A 46 0.26 -19.99 -1.47
N VAL A 47 -0.34 -21.05 -0.91
CA VAL A 47 -0.87 -21.04 0.46
C VAL A 47 0.24 -20.69 1.46
N SER A 48 1.38 -21.37 1.37
CA SER A 48 2.54 -21.12 2.23
C SER A 48 3.02 -19.67 2.19
N LEU A 49 3.10 -19.06 0.99
CA LEU A 49 3.47 -17.65 0.83
C LEU A 49 2.46 -16.68 1.43
N ILE A 50 1.16 -16.99 1.35
CA ILE A 50 0.10 -16.19 1.98
C ILE A 50 0.24 -16.26 3.50
N ASP A 51 0.45 -17.46 4.04
CA ASP A 51 0.62 -17.69 5.47
C ASP A 51 1.85 -16.96 6.02
N GLU A 52 2.99 -17.04 5.32
CA GLU A 52 4.20 -16.30 5.65
C GLU A 52 3.95 -14.78 5.65
N PHE A 53 3.29 -14.26 4.60
CA PHE A 53 2.97 -12.84 4.49
C PHE A 53 2.02 -12.36 5.61
N ASN A 54 1.06 -13.20 6.00
CA ASN A 54 0.09 -12.92 7.05
C ASN A 54 0.72 -13.00 8.45
N SER A 55 1.67 -13.90 8.69
CA SER A 55 2.36 -14.06 9.99
C SER A 55 3.26 -12.89 10.34
N ARG A 56 3.89 -12.26 9.32
CA ARG A 56 4.84 -11.14 9.47
C ARG A 56 6.11 -11.48 10.27
N GLU A 57 6.45 -12.76 10.31
CA GLU A 57 7.59 -13.24 11.09
C GLU A 57 8.90 -13.17 10.30
N THR A 58 8.84 -13.32 8.97
CA THR A 58 10.01 -13.22 8.10
C THR A 58 10.34 -11.77 7.76
N LEU A 59 11.58 -11.54 7.28
CA LEU A 59 11.99 -10.22 6.84
C LEU A 59 11.21 -9.80 5.59
N GLU A 60 11.04 -10.73 4.65
CA GLU A 60 10.33 -10.59 3.39
C GLU A 60 8.86 -10.22 3.61
N ALA A 61 8.19 -10.88 4.57
CA ALA A 61 6.83 -10.57 4.96
C ALA A 61 6.72 -9.15 5.55
N ARG A 62 7.60 -8.78 6.48
CA ARG A 62 7.61 -7.42 7.06
C ARG A 62 7.88 -6.35 6.03
N LEU A 63 8.87 -6.54 5.15
CA LEU A 63 9.19 -5.59 4.09
C LEU A 63 8.05 -5.45 3.09
N SER A 64 7.40 -6.56 2.71
CA SER A 64 6.25 -6.53 1.80
C SER A 64 5.05 -5.81 2.40
N GLN A 65 4.79 -5.99 3.70
CA GLN A 65 3.73 -5.28 4.43
C GLN A 65 4.04 -3.78 4.59
N ASP A 66 5.27 -3.45 4.95
CA ASP A 66 5.70 -2.06 5.05
C ASP A 66 5.62 -1.34 3.70
N ALA A 67 5.99 -2.01 2.59
CA ALA A 67 5.85 -1.48 1.24
C ALA A 67 4.37 -1.20 0.88
N ASP A 68 3.45 -2.10 1.26
CA ASP A 68 2.01 -1.86 1.10
C ASP A 68 1.51 -0.64 1.89
N GLN A 69 2.01 -0.48 3.12
CA GLN A 69 1.66 0.67 3.94
C GLN A 69 2.26 1.97 3.41
N LEU A 70 3.49 1.94 2.89
CA LEU A 70 4.14 3.11 2.29
C LEU A 70 3.41 3.58 1.03
N ASP A 71 2.94 2.66 0.19
CA ASP A 71 2.10 2.96 -0.97
C ASP A 71 0.82 3.72 -0.56
N PHE A 72 0.13 3.23 0.47
CA PHE A 72 -1.05 3.93 0.99
C PHE A 72 -0.71 5.29 1.64
N ILE A 73 0.45 5.40 2.30
CA ILE A 73 0.95 6.66 2.88
C ILE A 73 1.21 7.71 1.78
N LEU A 74 1.77 7.31 0.64
CA LEU A 74 1.97 8.21 -0.51
C LEU A 74 0.64 8.76 -1.03
N GLU A 75 -0.39 7.91 -1.16
CA GLU A 75 -1.71 8.36 -1.58
C GLU A 75 -2.34 9.32 -0.56
N LEU A 76 -2.24 9.01 0.74
CA LEU A 76 -2.74 9.90 1.79
C LEU A 76 -2.01 11.24 1.81
N LYS A 77 -0.70 11.26 1.57
CA LYS A 77 0.08 12.49 1.47
C LYS A 77 -0.38 13.34 0.28
N ARG A 78 -0.56 12.73 -0.89
CA ARG A 78 -1.12 13.43 -2.07
C ARG A 78 -2.49 14.03 -1.75
N GLN A 79 -3.39 13.25 -1.16
CA GLN A 79 -4.72 13.74 -0.78
C GLN A 79 -4.65 14.88 0.24
N GLN A 80 -3.73 14.80 1.21
CA GLN A 80 -3.49 15.88 2.17
C GLN A 80 -3.01 17.17 1.47
N ASP A 81 -2.08 17.07 0.52
CA ASP A 81 -1.59 18.22 -0.24
C ASP A 81 -2.67 18.86 -1.11
N LEU A 82 -3.64 18.06 -1.58
CA LEU A 82 -4.82 18.52 -2.29
C LEU A 82 -5.90 19.13 -1.36
N GLY A 83 -5.66 19.19 -0.05
CA GLY A 83 -6.55 19.80 0.94
C GLY A 83 -7.59 18.85 1.56
N ASN A 84 -7.45 17.52 1.38
CA ASN A 84 -8.31 16.56 2.06
C ASN A 84 -7.93 16.44 3.54
N HIS A 85 -8.66 17.16 4.40
CA HIS A 85 -8.42 17.18 5.84
C HIS A 85 -8.53 15.82 6.51
N SER A 86 -9.42 14.94 6.02
CA SER A 86 -9.54 13.58 6.54
C SER A 86 -8.27 12.78 6.27
N ALA A 87 -7.58 12.99 5.14
CA ALA A 87 -6.37 12.25 4.81
C ALA A 87 -5.25 12.43 5.86
N ALA A 88 -5.14 13.63 6.45
CA ALA A 88 -4.15 13.92 7.50
C ALA A 88 -4.34 13.03 8.76
N GLU A 89 -5.59 12.79 9.16
CA GLU A 89 -5.88 11.90 10.29
C GLU A 89 -5.48 10.46 9.98
N TRP A 90 -5.86 9.96 8.80
CA TRP A 90 -5.53 8.60 8.38
C TRP A 90 -4.02 8.41 8.21
N LEU A 91 -3.31 9.42 7.68
CA LEU A 91 -1.85 9.41 7.52
C LEU A 91 -1.16 9.17 8.87
N ARG A 92 -1.58 9.87 9.92
CA ARG A 92 -1.06 9.69 11.28
C ARG A 92 -1.20 8.25 11.80
N TYR A 93 -2.30 7.58 11.49
CA TYR A 93 -2.50 6.18 11.91
C TYR A 93 -1.77 5.19 11.01
N SER A 94 -1.67 5.44 9.71
CA SER A 94 -0.96 4.60 8.75
C SER A 94 0.53 4.48 9.08
N VAL A 95 1.19 5.58 9.46
CA VAL A 95 2.61 5.58 9.86
C VAL A 95 2.88 4.66 11.05
N LYS A 96 1.95 4.56 12.01
CA LYS A 96 2.10 3.69 13.19
C LYS A 96 2.07 2.20 12.85
N ARG A 97 1.58 1.83 11.66
CA ARG A 97 1.49 0.43 11.20
C ARG A 97 2.80 -0.07 10.60
N LEU A 98 3.76 0.82 10.32
CA LEU A 98 5.08 0.46 9.83
C LEU A 98 5.89 -0.24 10.90
N THR A 99 6.55 -1.33 10.52
CA THR A 99 7.27 -2.20 11.45
C THR A 99 8.76 -1.92 11.43
N THR A 100 9.39 -1.87 10.25
CA THR A 100 10.83 -1.72 10.10
C THR A 100 11.29 -0.28 10.29
N ASN A 101 12.52 -0.12 10.77
CA ASN A 101 13.14 1.20 10.89
C ASN A 101 13.36 1.87 9.53
N LEU A 102 13.62 1.07 8.48
CA LEU A 102 13.75 1.56 7.12
C LEU A 102 12.46 2.22 6.64
N ALA A 103 11.32 1.53 6.79
CA ALA A 103 10.04 2.05 6.35
C ALA A 103 9.61 3.30 7.14
N LYS A 104 9.88 3.33 8.45
CA LYS A 104 9.62 4.53 9.26
C LYS A 104 10.41 5.75 8.80
N LYS A 105 11.68 5.56 8.40
CA LYS A 105 12.51 6.63 7.81
C LYS A 105 11.97 7.06 6.44
N MET A 106 11.56 6.12 5.59
CA MET A 106 10.94 6.49 4.31
C MET A 106 9.66 7.30 4.52
N ALA A 107 8.81 6.89 5.46
CA ALA A 107 7.58 7.62 5.78
C ALA A 107 7.85 9.03 6.32
N SER A 108 8.90 9.23 7.13
CA SER A 108 9.24 10.58 7.60
C SER A 108 9.63 11.52 6.46
N GLU A 109 10.38 11.02 5.46
CA GLU A 109 10.70 11.81 4.26
C GLU A 109 9.44 12.10 3.44
N ILE A 110 8.61 11.09 3.18
CA ILE A 110 7.36 11.25 2.40
C ILE A 110 6.45 12.33 3.00
N ILE A 111 6.33 12.39 4.33
CA ILE A 111 5.43 13.32 5.01
C ILE A 111 5.88 14.78 4.86
N VAL A 112 7.19 15.03 4.75
CA VAL A 112 7.73 16.40 4.66
C VAL A 112 7.94 16.88 3.23
N THR A 113 7.99 15.97 2.25
CA THR A 113 8.11 16.31 0.83
C THR A 113 6.76 16.66 0.20
N ASP A 114 6.69 17.69 -0.63
CA ASP A 114 5.48 18.02 -1.39
C ASP A 114 5.28 16.99 -2.51
N SER A 115 4.06 16.46 -2.65
CA SER A 115 3.76 15.39 -3.61
C SER A 115 3.89 15.81 -5.09
N SER A 116 3.97 17.11 -5.38
CA SER A 116 4.21 17.65 -6.72
C SER A 116 5.69 17.80 -7.06
N ASP A 117 6.59 17.81 -6.07
CA ASP A 117 8.02 18.16 -6.27
C ASP A 117 8.75 17.21 -7.23
N TRP A 118 8.25 15.99 -7.46
CA TRP A 118 8.90 15.04 -8.38
C TRP A 118 8.69 15.34 -9.88
N TRP A 119 7.63 16.08 -10.24
CA TRP A 119 7.29 16.38 -11.65
C TRP A 119 7.05 17.86 -11.92
N PHE A 120 6.74 18.64 -10.89
CA PHE A 120 6.45 20.06 -11.00
C PHE A 120 7.68 20.87 -10.62
N GLU A 121 8.56 21.07 -11.60
CA GLU A 121 9.60 22.09 -11.49
C GLU A 121 8.93 23.47 -11.52
N LYS A 122 8.99 24.18 -10.39
CA LYS A 122 8.46 25.54 -10.19
C LYS A 122 9.30 26.59 -10.94
N ASN A 123 9.69 26.30 -12.18
CA ASN A 123 10.46 27.17 -13.05
C ASN A 123 9.53 28.08 -13.86
N GLU A 124 9.34 29.30 -13.39
CA GLU A 124 8.45 30.31 -14.00
C GLU A 124 8.72 30.54 -15.49
N GLU A 125 9.96 30.40 -15.96
CA GLU A 125 10.30 30.62 -17.37
C GLU A 125 9.58 29.64 -18.29
N LEU A 126 9.42 28.37 -17.89
CA LEU A 126 8.68 27.35 -18.65
C LEU A 126 7.18 27.67 -18.78
N TRP A 127 6.63 28.45 -17.85
CA TRP A 127 5.21 28.81 -17.79
C TRP A 127 4.91 30.14 -18.47
N VAL A 128 5.87 31.08 -18.49
CA VAL A 128 5.71 32.40 -19.09
C VAL A 128 6.18 32.42 -20.55
N ASN A 129 7.28 31.75 -20.86
CA ASN A 129 7.88 31.74 -22.19
C ASN A 129 8.06 30.29 -22.63
N ARG A 130 7.16 29.78 -23.48
CA ARG A 130 7.31 28.43 -24.02
C ARG A 130 8.58 28.40 -24.89
N PRO A 131 9.67 27.71 -24.49
CA PRO A 131 10.88 27.73 -25.30
C PRO A 131 10.58 26.99 -26.61
N GLU A 132 10.90 27.61 -27.74
CA GLU A 132 10.78 26.96 -29.05
C GLU A 132 11.65 25.70 -29.04
N LYS A 133 11.07 24.55 -29.39
CA LYS A 133 11.83 23.31 -29.54
C LYS A 133 12.84 23.52 -30.67
N LYS A 134 14.13 23.43 -30.34
CA LYS A 134 15.19 23.23 -31.34
C LYS A 134 15.16 21.81 -31.88
#